data_AF-A0A2N6JUS8-F1
#
_entry.id   AF-A0A2N6JUS8-F1
#
_cell.length_a   1.000
_cell.length_b   1.000
_cell.length_c   1.000
_cell.angle_alpha   90.00
_cell.angle_beta   90.00
_cell.angle_gamma   90.00
#
_symmetry.space_group_name_H-M   'P 1'
#
loop_
_entity.id
_entity.type
_entity.pdbx_description
1 polymer ?
#
loop_
_entity_poly.entity_id
_entity_poly.type
_entity_poly.pdbx_seq_one_letter_code
_entity_poly.pdbx_strand_id
1 'polypeptide(L)' 'MKVRRTIEKEVPGLGEKIKQAREADDRSLEAICSEVGISRVYWYDIESERVRSALPEETLRKIEKVLGVDLGVKFND' A
#
# COMPACT_ATOMS: atom_id res chain seq x y z
N MET A 1 23.95 -21.69 -4.18
CA MET A 1 23.28 -21.69 -2.85
C MET A 1 21.99 -20.90 -2.99
N LYS A 2 20.84 -21.39 -2.48
CA LYS A 2 19.54 -20.72 -2.64
C LYS A 2 18.94 -20.42 -1.27
N VAL A 3 18.66 -19.15 -1.01
CA VAL A 3 17.96 -18.70 0.19
C VAL A 3 16.84 -17.76 -0.25
N ARG A 4 15.62 -17.99 0.28
CA ARG A 4 14.44 -17.13 0.11
C ARG A 4 13.68 -17.14 1.43
N ARG A 5 13.34 -15.96 1.94
CA ARG A 5 12.40 -15.77 3.06
C ARG A 5 11.22 -14.96 2.55
N THR A 6 10.00 -15.46 2.73
CA THR A 6 8.75 -14.77 2.43
C THR A 6 7.90 -14.80 3.69
N ILE A 7 7.42 -13.64 4.13
CA ILE A 7 6.53 -13.49 5.28
C ILE A 7 5.29 -12.79 4.73
N GLU A 8 4.13 -13.38 4.99
CA GLU A 8 2.84 -12.76 4.72
C GLU A 8 2.16 -12.50 6.05
N LYS A 9 1.50 -11.35 6.17
CA LYS A 9 0.78 -10.94 7.36
C LYS A 9 -0.55 -10.35 6.93
N GLU A 10 -1.62 -10.87 7.49
CA GLU A 10 -2.93 -10.28 7.32
C GLU A 10 -3.02 -9.00 8.16
N VAL A 11 -3.38 -7.91 7.51
CA VAL A 11 -3.63 -6.61 8.15
C VAL A 11 -5.01 -6.13 7.71
N PRO A 12 -6.09 -6.62 8.33
CA PRO A 12 -7.44 -6.24 7.95
C PRO A 12 -7.69 -4.74 8.12
N GLY A 13 -8.37 -4.12 7.17
CA GLY A 13 -8.67 -2.68 7.17
C GLY A 13 -7.50 -1.79 6.75
N LEU A 14 -6.40 -2.37 6.25
CA LEU A 14 -5.30 -1.60 5.69
C LEU A 14 -5.74 -0.81 4.45
N GLY A 15 -6.59 -1.39 3.61
CA GLY A 15 -7.10 -0.73 2.41
C GLY A 15 -7.90 0.53 2.75
N GLU A 16 -8.76 0.45 3.76
CA GLU A 16 -9.56 1.58 4.23
C GLU A 16 -8.69 2.68 4.85
N LYS A 17 -7.64 2.34 5.60
CA LYS A 17 -6.69 3.33 6.13
C LYS A 17 -5.94 4.07 5.01
N ILE A 18 -5.51 3.34 3.97
CA ILE A 18 -4.87 3.94 2.79
C ILE A 18 -5.84 4.89 2.09
N LYS A 19 -7.10 4.49 1.95
CA LYS A 19 -8.14 5.31 1.34
C LYS A 19 -8.38 6.60 2.12
N GLN A 20 -8.49 6.53 3.45
CA GLN A 20 -8.66 7.70 4.29
C GLN A 20 -7.47 8.67 4.18
N ALA A 21 -6.24 8.14 4.16
CA ALA A 21 -5.04 8.95 3.94
C ALA A 21 -5.03 9.62 2.57
N ARG A 22 -5.46 8.92 1.51
CA ARG A 22 -5.62 9.50 0.16
C ARG A 22 -6.69 10.60 0.13
N GLU A 23 -7.83 10.39 0.79
CA GLU A 23 -8.93 11.35 0.78
C GLU A 23 -8.62 12.62 1.57
N ALA A 24 -7.68 12.55 2.51
CA ALA A 24 -7.13 13.70 3.20
C ALA A 24 -6.03 14.43 2.41
N ASP A 25 -5.57 13.88 1.28
CA ASP A 25 -4.55 14.49 0.42
C ASP A 25 -5.20 15.38 -0.64
N ASP A 26 -4.68 16.58 -0.84
CA ASP A 26 -5.21 17.54 -1.82
C ASP A 26 -4.90 17.16 -3.28
N ARG A 27 -3.97 16.23 -3.52
CA ARG A 27 -3.59 15.79 -4.86
C ARG A 27 -4.63 14.86 -5.46
N SER A 28 -4.71 14.84 -6.78
CA SER A 28 -5.54 13.87 -7.49
C SER A 28 -5.01 12.45 -7.31
N LEU A 29 -5.92 11.47 -7.37
CA LEU A 29 -5.55 10.04 -7.36
C LEU A 29 -4.51 9.72 -8.45
N GLU A 30 -4.60 10.35 -9.61
CA GLU A 30 -3.66 10.14 -10.72
C GLU A 30 -2.25 10.63 -10.37
N ALA A 31 -2.12 11.79 -9.74
CA ALA A 31 -0.83 12.31 -9.28
C ALA A 31 -0.21 11.38 -8.22
N ILE A 32 -1.01 10.95 -7.23
CA ILE A 32 -0.56 10.04 -6.17
C ILE A 32 -0.12 8.69 -6.77
N CYS A 33 -0.91 8.11 -7.68
CA CYS A 33 -0.56 6.87 -8.37
C CYS A 33 0.74 7.00 -9.16
N SER A 34 0.95 8.13 -9.84
CA SER A 34 2.17 8.42 -10.59
C SER A 34 3.39 8.49 -9.68
N GLU A 35 3.28 9.18 -8.53
CA GLU A 35 4.37 9.30 -7.55
C GLU A 35 4.71 7.97 -6.88
N VAL A 36 3.71 7.13 -6.57
CA VAL A 36 3.93 5.78 -6.03
C VAL A 36 4.46 4.83 -7.10
N GLY A 37 4.15 5.08 -8.38
CA GLY A 37 4.56 4.26 -9.52
C GLY A 37 3.63 3.07 -9.76
N ILE A 38 2.33 3.22 -9.53
CA ILE A 38 1.32 2.17 -9.74
C ILE A 38 0.12 2.63 -10.56
N SER A 39 -0.66 1.69 -11.10
CA SER A 39 -1.87 2.00 -11.86
C SER A 39 -3.05 2.33 -10.93
N ARG A 40 -4.00 3.14 -11.42
CA ARG A 40 -5.25 3.43 -10.69
C ARG A 40 -6.07 2.17 -10.38
N VAL A 41 -6.07 1.20 -11.29
CA VAL A 41 -6.75 -0.09 -11.06
C VAL A 41 -6.13 -0.82 -9.88
N TYR A 42 -4.81 -0.91 -9.84
CA TYR A 42 -4.12 -1.55 -8.72
C TYR A 42 -4.32 -0.78 -7.40
N TRP A 43 -4.37 0.55 -7.46
CA TRP A 43 -4.73 1.37 -6.30
C TRP A 43 -6.12 1.03 -5.75
N TYR A 44 -7.14 0.96 -6.60
CA TYR A 44 -8.49 0.57 -6.16
C TYR A 44 -8.55 -0.86 -5.62
N ASP A 45 -7.79 -1.79 -6.20
CA ASP A 45 -7.66 -3.15 -5.65
C ASP A 45 -7.04 -3.14 -4.25
N ILE A 46 -6.08 -2.24 -3.98
CA ILE A 46 -5.48 -2.05 -2.64
C ILE A 46 -6.52 -1.49 -1.67
N GLU A 47 -7.20 -0.40 -2.03
CA GLU A 47 -8.20 0.23 -1.14
C GLU A 47 -9.37 -0.70 -0.82
N SER A 48 -9.77 -1.53 -1.79
CA SER A 48 -10.85 -2.51 -1.61
C SER A 48 -10.40 -3.86 -1.06
N GLU A 49 -9.10 -4.00 -0.73
CA GLU A 49 -8.47 -5.24 -0.26
C GLU A 49 -8.68 -6.44 -1.22
N ARG A 50 -8.81 -6.16 -2.52
CA ARG A 50 -8.99 -7.15 -3.60
C ARG A 50 -7.69 -7.47 -4.34
N VAL A 51 -6.55 -7.11 -3.77
CA VAL A 51 -5.25 -7.47 -4.33
C VAL A 51 -5.18 -8.99 -4.49
N ARG A 52 -4.93 -9.47 -5.72
CA ARG A 52 -4.92 -10.92 -6.05
C ARG A 52 -3.87 -11.72 -5.28
N SER A 53 -2.91 -11.05 -4.66
CA SER A 53 -1.81 -11.61 -3.89
C SER A 53 -1.52 -10.66 -2.73
N ALA A 54 -0.47 -10.90 -1.94
CA ALA A 54 -0.05 -9.94 -0.92
C ALA A 54 0.39 -8.59 -1.54
N LEU A 55 0.04 -7.48 -0.90
CA LEU A 55 0.62 -6.16 -1.20
C LEU A 55 2.13 -6.20 -0.87
N PRO A 56 3.03 -5.96 -1.84
CA PRO A 56 4.46 -5.95 -1.56
C PRO A 56 4.82 -4.88 -0.54
N GLU A 57 5.69 -5.20 0.41
CA GLU A 57 6.14 -4.23 1.42
C GLU A 57 6.73 -2.98 0.77
N GLU A 58 7.53 -3.12 -0.29
CA GLU A 58 8.08 -1.97 -1.02
C GLU A 58 7.00 -1.01 -1.50
N THR A 59 5.90 -1.53 -2.06
CA THR A 59 4.77 -0.73 -2.51
C THR A 59 4.09 -0.05 -1.32
N LEU A 60 3.88 -0.76 -0.22
CA LEU A 60 3.32 -0.20 1.01
C LEU A 60 4.17 0.97 1.54
N ARG A 61 5.51 0.82 1.60
CA ARG A 61 6.42 1.89 2.04
C ARG A 61 6.41 3.10 1.10
N LYS A 62 6.26 2.89 -0.21
CA LYS A 62 6.09 4.00 -1.17
C LYS A 62 4.78 4.75 -0.93
N ILE A 63 3.69 4.04 -0.66
CA ILE A 63 2.40 4.66 -0.32
C ILE A 63 2.54 5.51 0.96
N GLU A 64 3.12 4.95 2.03
CA GLU A 64 3.41 5.68 3.28
C GLU A 64 4.22 6.95 3.02
N LYS A 65 5.29 6.85 2.23
CA LYS A 65 6.15 7.98 1.89
C LYS A 65 5.42 9.05 1.08
N VAL A 66 4.65 8.66 0.06
CA VAL A 66 3.95 9.61 -0.82
C VAL A 66 2.81 10.29 -0.07
N LEU A 67 2.03 9.55 0.72
CA LEU A 67 0.93 10.10 1.52
C LEU A 67 1.40 10.78 2.81
N GLY A 68 2.66 10.62 3.21
CA GLY A 68 3.21 11.19 4.44
C GLY A 68 2.61 10.59 5.72
N VAL A 69 2.24 9.31 5.70
CA VAL A 69 1.57 8.61 6.81
C VAL A 69 2.36 7.37 7.25
N ASP A 70 2.16 6.93 8.50
CA ASP A 70 2.59 5.63 9.01
C ASP A 70 1.36 4.71 9.16
N LEU A 71 1.33 3.60 8.42
CA LEU A 71 0.22 2.64 8.45
C LEU A 71 0.41 1.58 9.53
N GLY A 72 1.54 1.60 10.26
CA GLY A 72 1.80 0.78 11.43
C GLY A 72 2.11 -0.69 11.13
N VAL A 73 2.38 -1.03 9.87
CA VAL A 73 2.65 -2.42 9.47
C VAL A 73 4.10 -2.80 9.78
N LYS A 74 4.28 -3.78 10.67
CA LYS A 74 5.58 -4.37 11.04
C LYS A 74 5.61 -5.87 10.71
N PHE A 75 6.68 -6.30 10.03
CA PHE A 75 6.91 -7.69 9.61
C PHE A 75 7.91 -8.44 10.50
N ASN A 76 8.77 -7.72 11.22
CA ASN A 76 9.70 -8.29 12.18
C ASN A 76 9.20 -7.95 13.58
N ASP A 77 8.81 -8.97 14.32
CA ASP A 77 8.83 -8.99 15.79
C ASP A 77 9.97 -9.92 16.20
#